data_AF-A0A840YJP1-F1
#
_entry.id   AF-A0A840YJP1-F1
#
_cell.length_a   1.000
_cell.length_b   1.000
_cell.length_c   1.000
_cell.angle_alpha   90.00
_cell.angle_beta   90.00
_cell.angle_gamma   90.00
#
_symmetry.space_group_name_H-M   'P 1'
#
loop_
_entity.id
_entity.type
_entity.pdbx_description
1 polymer ?
#
loop_
_entity_poly.entity_id
_entity_poly.type
_entity_poly.pdbx_seq_one_letter_code
_entity_poly.pdbx_strand_id
1 'polypeptide(L)'
;MKLTTQADTSSQPSTSTLLVLEAIVRLRCLSAEYNRTRMILAPHILYTRDDKLYVDGVVIVREGMIPREEKMGTFKLDGLKELNLLERAFAISALFDSTLDKYQGVTLMGVEPQAG
;
A
#
# COMPACT_ATOMS: atom_id res chain seq x y z
N MET A 1 26.04 12.68 -35.55
CA MET A 1 26.10 12.19 -34.16
C MET A 1 25.23 13.11 -33.32
N LYS A 2 24.09 12.64 -32.79
CA LYS A 2 23.29 13.40 -31.81
C LYS A 2 23.33 12.58 -30.52
N LEU A 3 24.12 13.05 -29.57
CA LEU A 3 24.20 12.54 -28.23
C LEU A 3 23.05 13.20 -27.46
N THR A 4 21.97 12.46 -27.21
CA THR A 4 20.91 12.93 -26.30
C THR A 4 21.24 12.41 -24.92
N THR A 5 21.79 13.28 -24.09
CA THR A 5 22.03 13.08 -22.66
C THR A 5 20.71 12.80 -21.94
N GLN A 6 20.61 11.62 -21.35
CA GLN A 6 19.53 11.25 -20.42
C GLN A 6 19.78 12.00 -19.10
N ALA A 7 18.83 12.85 -18.71
CA ALA A 7 18.86 13.51 -17.41
C ALA A 7 18.49 12.50 -16.32
N ASP A 8 19.41 12.30 -15.39
CA ASP A 8 19.21 11.65 -14.10
C ASP A 8 17.96 12.22 -13.42
N THR A 9 16.92 11.40 -13.27
CA THR A 9 15.68 11.82 -12.62
C THR A 9 15.76 11.38 -11.16
N SER A 10 16.21 12.29 -10.30
CA SER A 10 16.07 12.15 -8.85
C SER A 10 14.59 11.92 -8.53
N SER A 11 14.23 10.71 -8.13
CA SER A 11 12.85 10.23 -8.12
C SER A 11 12.08 10.85 -6.97
N GLN A 12 11.28 11.89 -7.24
CA GLN A 12 10.35 12.41 -6.25
C GLN A 12 9.29 11.34 -5.92
N PRO A 13 8.86 11.22 -4.65
CA PRO A 13 7.82 10.29 -4.27
C PRO A 13 6.52 10.66 -5.01
N SER A 14 5.90 9.66 -5.64
CA SER A 14 4.63 9.86 -6.34
C SER A 14 3.50 10.20 -5.37
N THR A 15 2.45 10.86 -5.85
CA THR A 15 1.24 11.14 -5.05
C THR A 15 0.67 9.87 -4.41
N SER A 16 0.68 8.75 -5.13
CA SER A 16 0.22 7.45 -4.61
C SER A 16 1.05 6.98 -3.42
N THR A 17 2.37 7.18 -3.47
CA THR A 17 3.27 6.87 -2.34
C THR A 17 2.91 7.68 -1.11
N LEU A 18 2.69 8.99 -1.27
CA LEU A 18 2.32 9.87 -0.17
C LEU A 18 0.98 9.49 0.47
N LEU A 19 -0.02 9.14 -0.36
CA LEU A 19 -1.33 8.70 0.13
C LEU A 19 -1.25 7.40 0.93
N VAL A 20 -0.43 6.43 0.49
CA VAL A 20 -0.24 5.18 1.24
C VAL A 20 0.47 5.42 2.57
N LEU A 21 1.53 6.24 2.57
CA LEU A 21 2.25 6.60 3.80
C LEU A 21 1.29 7.26 4.79
N GLU A 22 0.51 8.24 4.34
CA GLU A 22 -0.50 8.91 5.17
C GLU A 22 -1.54 7.92 5.71
N ALA A 23 -2.04 7.02 4.86
CA ALA A 23 -3.02 6.01 5.24
C ALA A 23 -2.50 5.06 6.33
N ILE A 24 -1.25 4.61 6.22
CA ILE A 24 -0.61 3.74 7.22
C ILE A 24 -0.44 4.50 8.54
N VAL A 25 0.13 5.71 8.51
CA VAL A 25 0.39 6.52 9.72
C VAL A 25 -0.90 6.88 10.44
N ARG A 26 -1.98 7.19 9.70
CA ARG A 26 -3.27 7.60 10.27
C ARG A 26 -4.25 6.45 10.48
N LEU A 27 -3.85 5.21 10.18
CA LEU A 27 -4.73 4.03 10.20
C LEU A 27 -6.03 4.24 9.42
N ARG A 28 -5.93 4.84 8.22
CA ARG A 28 -7.06 5.14 7.34
C ARG A 28 -7.10 4.22 6.13
N CYS A 29 -8.32 3.88 5.70
CA CYS A 29 -8.51 3.08 4.51
C CYS A 29 -8.21 3.88 3.24
N LEU A 30 -7.86 3.16 2.18
CA LEU A 30 -7.72 3.66 0.82
C LEU A 30 -8.83 3.08 -0.05
N SER A 31 -9.45 3.88 -0.93
CA SER A 31 -10.18 3.34 -2.07
C SER A 31 -9.27 3.29 -3.29
N ALA A 32 -9.34 2.20 -4.06
CA ALA A 32 -8.58 2.04 -5.30
C ALA A 32 -9.31 1.13 -6.28
N GLU A 33 -8.89 1.19 -7.55
CA GLU A 33 -9.11 0.14 -8.52
C GLU A 33 -7.80 -0.64 -8.73
N TYR A 34 -7.86 -1.97 -8.59
CA TYR A 34 -6.74 -2.87 -8.88
C TYR A 34 -7.22 -3.99 -9.79
N ASN A 35 -6.54 -4.23 -10.91
CA ASN A 35 -6.96 -5.21 -11.92
C ASN A 35 -8.45 -5.09 -12.30
N ARG A 36 -8.93 -3.85 -12.51
CA ARG A 36 -10.34 -3.52 -12.83
C ARG A 36 -11.35 -3.88 -11.73
N THR A 37 -10.87 -4.16 -10.53
CA THR A 37 -11.70 -4.43 -9.35
C THR A 37 -11.60 -3.26 -8.39
N ARG A 38 -12.74 -2.67 -8.03
CA ARG A 38 -12.83 -1.60 -7.02
C ARG A 38 -12.78 -2.19 -5.63
N MET A 39 -11.98 -1.57 -4.77
CA MET A 39 -11.80 -2.03 -3.40
C MET A 39 -11.57 -0.90 -2.41
N ILE A 40 -11.88 -1.20 -1.15
CA ILE A 40 -11.42 -0.43 0.01
C ILE A 40 -10.38 -1.30 0.72
N LEU A 41 -9.18 -0.75 0.89
CA LEU A 41 -8.01 -1.39 1.47
C LEU A 41 -7.69 -0.79 2.84
N ALA A 42 -7.34 -1.64 3.79
CA ALA A 42 -6.65 -1.27 5.02
C ALA A 42 -5.14 -1.53 4.81
N PRO A 43 -4.33 -0.52 4.44
CA PRO A 43 -2.91 -0.71 4.18
C PRO A 43 -2.14 -0.92 5.48
N HIS A 44 -1.36 -2.00 5.56
CA HIS A 44 -0.59 -2.36 6.75
C HIS A 44 0.90 -2.04 6.60
N ILE A 45 1.46 -2.20 5.41
CA ILE A 45 2.90 -1.99 5.18
C ILE A 45 3.18 -1.61 3.73
N LEU A 46 4.13 -0.70 3.54
CA LEU A 46 4.70 -0.27 2.27
C LEU A 46 6.19 -0.67 2.26
N TYR A 47 6.62 -1.38 1.23
CA TYR A 47 7.97 -1.90 1.11
C TYR A 47 8.42 -1.97 -0.37
N THR A 48 9.71 -2.14 -0.58
CA THR A 48 10.29 -2.34 -1.93
C THR A 48 10.59 -3.81 -2.20
N ARG A 49 10.39 -4.24 -3.45
CA ARG A 49 10.86 -5.54 -3.96
C ARG A 49 11.19 -5.38 -5.45
N ASP A 50 12.41 -5.74 -5.85
CA ASP A 50 12.90 -5.57 -7.23
C ASP A 50 12.66 -4.14 -7.77
N ASP A 51 13.07 -3.13 -6.99
CA ASP A 51 12.92 -1.69 -7.26
C ASP A 51 11.47 -1.21 -7.50
N LYS A 52 10.47 -2.01 -7.10
CA LYS A 52 9.05 -1.67 -7.17
C LYS A 52 8.45 -1.54 -5.79
N LEU A 53 7.48 -0.65 -5.66
CA LEU A 53 6.73 -0.45 -4.43
C LEU A 53 5.54 -1.41 -4.34
N TYR A 54 5.39 -2.02 -3.18
CA TYR A 54 4.31 -2.92 -2.83
C TYR A 54 3.65 -2.48 -1.53
N VAL A 55 2.33 -2.65 -1.48
CA VAL A 55 1.51 -2.45 -0.30
C VAL A 55 0.90 -3.79 0.08
N ASP A 56 1.15 -4.24 1.30
CA ASP A 56 0.34 -5.31 1.88
C ASP A 56 -0.76 -4.71 2.73
N GLY A 57 -1.97 -5.25 2.59
CA GLY A 57 -3.14 -4.78 3.32
C GLY A 57 -4.33 -5.72 3.21
N VAL A 58 -5.34 -5.45 4.03
CA VAL A 58 -6.58 -6.21 4.04
C VAL A 58 -7.62 -5.54 3.16
N VAL A 59 -8.30 -6.32 2.32
CA VAL A 59 -9.44 -5.83 1.55
C VAL A 59 -10.68 -5.79 2.45
N ILE A 60 -11.17 -4.59 2.74
CA ILE A 60 -12.35 -4.36 3.59
C ILE A 60 -13.64 -4.45 2.77
N VAL A 61 -13.61 -3.94 1.54
CA VAL A 61 -14.72 -4.01 0.59
C VAL A 61 -14.14 -4.35 -0.78
N ARG A 62 -14.79 -5.26 -1.49
CA ARG A 62 -14.49 -5.63 -2.88
C ARG A 62 -15.78 -5.62 -3.67
N GLU A 63 -15.84 -4.82 -4.74
CA GLU A 63 -17.05 -4.68 -5.57
C GLU A 63 -18.32 -4.42 -4.74
N GLY A 64 -18.21 -3.54 -3.73
CA GLY A 64 -19.33 -3.20 -2.84
C GLY A 64 -19.70 -4.28 -1.80
N MET A 65 -19.02 -5.43 -1.79
CA MET A 65 -19.26 -6.51 -0.83
C MET A 65 -18.12 -6.65 0.17
N ILE A 66 -18.44 -7.01 1.42
CA ILE A 66 -17.44 -7.40 2.42
C ILE A 66 -16.95 -8.81 2.08
N PRO A 67 -15.63 -9.06 1.94
CA PRO A 67 -15.12 -10.40 1.73
C PRO A 67 -15.53 -11.36 2.85
N ARG A 68 -15.87 -12.61 2.49
CA ARG A 68 -16.28 -13.64 3.47
C ARG A 68 -15.17 -14.07 4.42
N GLU A 69 -13.93 -13.91 3.98
CA GLU A 69 -12.73 -14.31 4.70
C GLU A 69 -11.74 -13.16 4.65
N GLU A 70 -11.19 -12.80 5.81
CA GLU A 70 -10.12 -11.81 5.91
C GLU A 70 -8.82 -12.39 5.38
N LYS A 71 -8.11 -11.64 4.53
CA LYS A 71 -6.82 -12.06 3.96
C LYS A 71 -5.89 -10.86 3.82
N MET A 72 -4.62 -11.08 4.09
CA MET A 72 -3.55 -10.15 3.72
C MET A 72 -3.28 -10.27 2.22
N GLY A 73 -3.58 -9.21 1.47
CA GLY A 73 -3.29 -9.13 0.04
C GLY A 73 -2.02 -8.32 -0.21
N THR A 74 -1.31 -8.65 -1.29
CA THR A 74 -0.16 -7.89 -1.80
C THR A 74 -0.53 -7.17 -3.08
N PHE A 75 -0.34 -5.85 -3.09
CA PHE A 75 -0.72 -4.97 -4.19
C PHE A 75 0.49 -4.20 -4.67
N LYS A 76 0.75 -4.23 -5.98
CA LYS A 76 1.78 -3.36 -6.56
C LYS A 76 1.25 -1.92 -6.60
N LEU A 77 2.00 -0.96 -6.06
CA LEU A 77 1.50 0.41 -5.89
C LEU A 77 1.16 1.08 -7.23
N ASP A 78 1.97 0.85 -8.26
CA ASP A 78 1.70 1.40 -9.61
C ASP A 78 0.49 0.76 -10.30
N GLY A 79 -0.03 -0.36 -9.77
CA GLY A 79 -1.25 -0.99 -10.22
C GLY A 79 -2.51 -0.47 -9.51
N LEU A 80 -2.37 0.28 -8.41
CA LEU A 80 -3.48 0.90 -7.68
C LEU A 80 -3.88 2.20 -8.37
N LYS A 81 -4.97 2.12 -9.15
CA LYS A 81 -5.53 3.26 -9.87
C LYS A 81 -6.58 3.97 -9.01
N GLU A 82 -6.84 5.24 -9.32
CA GLU A 82 -7.85 6.07 -8.65
C GLU A 82 -7.70 6.04 -7.11
N LEU A 83 -6.46 6.03 -6.64
CA LEU A 83 -6.16 5.91 -5.22
C LEU A 83 -6.63 7.17 -4.47
N ASN A 84 -7.45 6.98 -3.45
CA ASN A 84 -7.93 8.07 -2.59
C ASN A 84 -7.90 7.64 -1.11
N LEU A 85 -7.58 8.59 -0.23
CA LEU A 85 -7.67 8.42 1.22
C LEU A 85 -9.13 8.57 1.67
N LEU A 86 -9.57 7.68 2.54
CA LEU A 86 -10.91 7.72 3.13
C LEU A 86 -10.84 8.16 4.59
N GLU A 87 -11.89 8.82 5.08
CA GLU A 87 -12.04 9.10 6.52
C GLU A 87 -12.33 7.84 7.35
N ARG A 88 -12.53 6.68 6.70
CA ARG A 88 -12.73 5.40 7.38
C ARG A 88 -11.44 4.93 8.03
N ALA A 89 -11.45 4.69 9.34
CA ALA A 89 -10.35 4.04 10.04
C ALA A 89 -10.37 2.51 9.83
N PHE A 90 -9.23 1.85 10.02
CA PHE A 90 -9.14 0.40 10.12
C PHE A 90 -8.45 -0.04 11.42
N ALA A 91 -8.75 -1.27 11.86
CA ALA A 91 -8.00 -1.94 12.91
C ALA A 91 -6.88 -2.76 12.29
N ILE A 92 -5.70 -2.76 12.92
CA ILE A 92 -4.57 -3.60 12.48
C ILE A 92 -5.00 -5.06 12.57
N SER A 93 -4.94 -5.76 11.45
CA SER A 93 -5.33 -7.16 11.34
C SER A 93 -4.37 -8.04 12.14
N ALA A 94 -4.91 -9.03 12.85
CA ALA A 94 -4.14 -10.05 13.52
C ALA A 94 -3.34 -10.95 12.54
N LEU A 95 -3.65 -10.91 11.25
CA LEU A 95 -2.91 -11.60 10.19
C LEU A 95 -1.63 -10.86 9.78
N PHE A 96 -1.44 -9.62 10.24
CA PHE A 96 -0.24 -8.85 9.93
C PHE A 96 0.91 -9.26 10.84
N ASP A 97 1.95 -9.80 10.23
CA ASP A 97 3.23 -10.09 10.89
C ASP A 97 4.33 -9.25 10.25
N SER A 98 4.73 -8.18 10.93
CA SER A 98 5.80 -7.28 10.46
C SER A 98 7.18 -7.93 10.43
N THR A 99 7.36 -9.11 11.04
CA THR A 99 8.65 -9.78 11.17
C THR A 99 9.01 -10.68 9.99
N LEU A 100 8.05 -10.92 9.08
CA LEU A 100 8.26 -11.78 7.91
C LEU A 100 9.48 -11.35 7.08
N ASP A 101 10.26 -12.32 6.62
CA ASP A 101 11.52 -12.12 5.88
C ASP A 101 11.38 -11.17 4.68
N LYS A 102 10.24 -11.18 3.98
CA LYS A 102 9.96 -10.32 2.82
C LYS A 102 9.96 -8.82 3.13
N TYR A 103 9.89 -8.43 4.40
CA TYR A 103 9.89 -7.04 4.86
C TYR A 103 11.26 -6.57 5.38
N GLN A 104 12.17 -7.51 5.67
CA GLN A 104 13.44 -7.21 6.32
C GLN A 104 14.37 -6.41 5.40
N GLY A 105 14.82 -5.24 5.87
CA GLY A 105 15.72 -4.35 5.13
C GLY A 105 15.11 -3.60 3.94
N VAL A 106 13.81 -3.80 3.65
CA VAL A 106 13.12 -3.20 2.50
C VAL A 106 11.83 -2.46 2.84
N THR A 107 11.46 -2.42 4.13
CA THR A 107 10.28 -1.69 4.61
C THR A 107 10.51 -0.18 4.58
N LEU A 108 9.54 0.55 4.04
CA LEU A 108 9.51 2.01 4.05
C LEU A 108 8.61 2.55 5.16
N MET A 109 7.47 1.90 5.40
CA MET A 109 6.53 2.25 6.45
C MET A 109 5.65 1.04 6.78
N GLY A 110 5.44 0.75 8.05
CA GLY A 110 4.49 -0.27 8.52
C GLY A 110 3.64 0.28 9.65
N VAL A 111 2.44 -0.26 9.83
CA VAL A 111 1.65 0.03 11.03
C VAL A 111 2.44 -0.43 12.26
N GLU A 112 2.50 0.42 13.28
CA GLU A 112 3.05 0.03 14.56
C GLU A 112 1.96 -0.71 15.36
N PRO A 113 2.24 -1.90 15.91
CA PRO A 113 1.33 -2.49 16.87
C PRO A 113 1.16 -1.49 18.01
N GLN A 114 -0.09 -1.10 18.32
CA GLN A 114 -0.36 -0.24 19.45
C GLN A 114 0.16 -0.96 20.70
N ALA A 115 1.29 -0.48 21.25
CA ALA A 115 1.77 -0.93 22.54
C ALA A 115 0.68 -0.59 23.55
N GLY A 116 0.03 -1.62 24.08
CA GLY A 116 -0.96 -1.49 25.16
C GLY A 116 -0.33 -1.04 26.46
#